data_AF-X1VRX7-F1
#
_entry.id   AF-X1VRX7-F1
#
_cell.length_a   1.000
_cell.length_b   1.000
_cell.length_c   1.000
_cell.angle_alpha   90.00
_cell.angle_beta   90.00
_cell.angle_gamma   90.00
#
_symmetry.space_group_name_H-M   'P 1'
#
loop_
_entity.id
_entity.type
_entity.pdbx_description
1 polymer ?
#
loop_
_entity_poly.entity_id
_entity_poly.type
_entity_poly.pdbx_seq_one_letter_code
_entity_poly.pdbx_strand_id
1 'polypeptide(L)'
;NDMVTNQKLGIHWIVKDPDGIVVEDYEDWQFGSASPGATHEFISPGRFDLNKPGTWTIAISLAMNPASPVQVASYAGTLCTVKEAPPAEYTLEVTIEPPQWSNSYPE
;
A
#
# COMPACT_ATOMS: atom_id res chain seq x y z
N ASN A 1 16.87 -13.79 13.84
CA ASN A 1 17.68 -14.95 13.39
C ASN A 1 17.67 -15.99 14.50
N ASP A 2 16.91 -17.08 14.39
CA ASP A 2 16.80 -18.10 15.45
C ASP A 2 17.76 -19.30 15.25
N MET A 3 18.91 -19.05 14.62
CA MET A 3 19.92 -20.06 14.32
C MET A 3 21.05 -20.05 15.35
N VAL A 4 21.66 -21.21 15.59
CA VAL A 4 22.86 -21.37 16.42
C VAL A 4 24.12 -20.70 15.83
N THR A 5 24.13 -20.43 14.52
CA THR A 5 25.21 -19.70 13.85
C THR A 5 24.70 -18.37 13.31
N ASN A 6 25.62 -17.39 13.23
CA ASN A 6 25.29 -16.11 12.65
C ASN A 6 25.06 -16.29 11.14
N GLN A 7 23.88 -15.88 10.66
CA GLN A 7 23.48 -15.89 9.27
C GLN A 7 23.03 -14.48 8.90
N LYS A 8 23.50 -13.99 7.76
CA LYS A 8 22.94 -12.76 7.17
C LYS A 8 21.56 -13.06 6.60
N LEU A 9 20.61 -12.18 6.91
CA LEU A 9 19.23 -12.26 6.47
C LEU A 9 19.06 -11.43 5.19
N GLY A 10 18.29 -11.94 4.25
CA GLY A 10 17.87 -11.23 3.05
C GLY A 10 16.36 -11.22 2.92
N ILE A 11 15.85 -10.22 2.19
CA ILE A 11 14.44 -10.08 1.88
C ILE A 11 14.27 -9.67 0.43
N HIS A 12 13.22 -10.16 -0.20
CA HIS A 12 12.73 -9.64 -1.47
C HIS A 12 11.22 -9.58 -1.42
N TRP A 13 10.62 -8.44 -1.75
CA TRP A 13 9.18 -8.35 -1.94
C TRP A 13 8.80 -7.57 -3.18
N ILE A 14 7.66 -7.96 -3.75
CA ILE A 14 7.03 -7.32 -4.91
C ILE A 14 5.59 -7.02 -4.54
N VAL A 15 5.17 -5.77 -4.67
CA VAL A 15 3.79 -5.33 -4.51
C VAL A 15 3.20 -5.00 -5.89
N LYS A 16 1.99 -5.50 -6.15
CA LYS A 16 1.24 -5.19 -7.36
C LYS A 16 -0.09 -4.55 -7.05
N ASP A 17 -0.46 -3.60 -7.89
CA ASP A 17 -1.77 -2.96 -7.88
C ASP A 17 -2.87 -3.90 -8.42
N PRO A 18 -4.16 -3.48 -8.33
CA PRO A 18 -5.28 -4.26 -8.83
C PRO A 18 -5.24 -4.63 -10.32
N ASP A 19 -4.48 -3.91 -11.15
CA ASP A 19 -4.31 -4.22 -12.57
C ASP A 19 -3.10 -5.16 -12.80
N GLY A 20 -2.42 -5.57 -11.74
CA GLY A 20 -1.24 -6.43 -11.78
C GLY A 20 0.07 -5.68 -12.07
N ILE A 21 0.06 -4.34 -12.05
CA ILE A 21 1.26 -3.53 -12.26
C ILE A 21 2.11 -3.55 -10.99
N VAL A 22 3.40 -3.82 -11.14
CA VAL A 22 4.37 -3.75 -10.03
C VAL A 22 4.55 -2.29 -9.63
N VAL A 23 4.18 -1.97 -8.39
CA VAL A 23 4.36 -0.63 -7.80
C VAL A 23 5.56 -0.56 -6.86
N GLU A 24 6.03 -1.71 -6.40
CA GLU A 24 7.24 -1.82 -5.59
C GLU A 24 7.90 -3.16 -5.86
N ASP A 25 9.22 -3.11 -6.01
CA ASP A 25 10.12 -4.25 -6.08
C ASP A 25 11.33 -3.89 -5.20
N TYR A 26 11.37 -4.47 -3.99
CA TYR A 26 12.35 -4.14 -2.97
C TYR A 26 13.14 -5.39 -2.57
N GLU A 27 14.46 -5.30 -2.66
CA GLU A 27 15.39 -6.30 -2.16
C GLU A 27 16.39 -5.63 -1.24
N ASP A 28 16.71 -6.30 -0.13
CA ASP A 28 17.84 -5.91 0.71
C ASP A 28 18.45 -7.11 1.44
N TRP A 29 19.72 -6.94 1.81
CA TRP A 29 20.46 -7.86 2.64
C TRP A 29 20.97 -7.13 3.86
N GLN A 30 20.83 -7.79 5.00
CA GLN A 30 21.35 -7.30 6.25
C GLN A 30 22.81 -6.84 6.13
N PHE A 31 23.03 -5.57 6.45
CA PHE A 31 24.37 -5.03 6.64
C PHE A 31 24.94 -5.41 8.02
N GLY A 32 26.22 -5.75 8.07
CA GLY A 32 26.88 -6.21 9.30
C GLY A 32 26.38 -7.59 9.77
N SER A 33 26.26 -7.76 11.08
CA SER A 33 25.90 -9.04 11.73
C SER A 33 24.79 -8.84 12.75
N ALA A 34 23.75 -9.67 12.69
CA ALA A 34 22.80 -9.82 13.80
C ALA A 34 23.29 -10.95 14.69
N SER A 35 23.38 -10.71 16.00
CA SER A 35 23.60 -11.80 16.94
C SER A 35 22.51 -12.87 16.78
N PRO A 36 22.82 -14.15 17.04
CA PRO A 36 21.80 -15.17 17.24
C PRO A 36 20.69 -14.68 18.19
N GLY A 37 19.43 -14.93 17.84
CA GLY A 37 18.25 -14.44 18.55
C GLY A 37 17.87 -12.98 18.29
N ALA A 38 18.71 -12.18 17.63
CA ALA A 38 18.41 -10.77 17.38
C ALA A 38 17.45 -10.58 16.19
N THR A 39 16.71 -9.47 16.24
CA THR A 39 15.84 -8.98 15.17
C THR A 39 16.61 -8.06 14.22
N HIS A 40 16.30 -8.15 12.93
CA HIS A 40 16.74 -7.20 11.92
C HIS A 40 15.50 -6.70 11.17
N GLU A 41 15.39 -5.39 11.02
CA GLU A 41 14.28 -4.74 10.32
C GLU A 41 14.67 -4.45 8.88
N PHE A 42 13.73 -4.73 7.96
CA PHE A 42 13.84 -4.35 6.56
C PHE A 42 12.81 -3.27 6.27
N ILE A 43 13.25 -2.13 5.76
CA ILE A 43 12.40 -0.97 5.49
C ILE A 43 12.73 -0.48 4.09
N SER A 44 11.77 -0.60 3.17
CA SER A 44 11.93 -0.04 1.83
C SER A 44 11.98 1.49 1.88
N PRO A 45 12.91 2.13 1.14
CA PRO A 45 12.86 3.57 0.89
C PRO A 45 11.73 3.93 -0.10
N GLY A 46 11.20 2.94 -0.82
CA GLY A 46 10.05 3.08 -1.69
C GLY A 46 8.82 3.60 -0.95
N ARG A 47 8.03 4.41 -1.65
CA ARG A 47 6.73 4.89 -1.19
C ARG A 47 5.79 4.73 -2.38
N PHE A 48 4.70 4.01 -2.16
CA PHE A 48 3.62 3.88 -3.13
C PHE A 48 2.29 4.14 -2.42
N ASP A 49 1.34 4.69 -3.17
CA ASP A 49 0.02 5.00 -2.65
C ASP A 49 -0.97 3.88 -2.98
N LEU A 50 -1.75 3.47 -1.99
CA LEU A 50 -2.89 2.56 -2.17
C LEU A 50 -4.11 3.35 -2.68
N ASN A 51 -3.97 3.94 -3.87
CA ASN A 51 -4.92 4.90 -4.45
C ASN A 51 -5.92 4.29 -5.44
N LYS A 52 -5.83 2.99 -5.69
CA LYS A 52 -6.69 2.27 -6.65
C LYS A 52 -7.62 1.31 -5.91
N PRO A 53 -8.95 1.41 -6.08
CA PRO A 53 -9.88 0.41 -5.58
C PRO A 53 -9.60 -0.97 -6.17
N GLY A 54 -9.78 -2.02 -5.36
CA GLY A 54 -9.55 -3.40 -5.76
C GLY A 54 -8.53 -4.12 -4.87
N THR A 55 -8.18 -5.34 -5.27
CA THR A 55 -7.26 -6.21 -4.54
C THR A 55 -5.82 -5.94 -4.93
N TRP A 56 -5.01 -5.54 -3.95
CA TRP A 56 -3.57 -5.39 -4.08
C TRP A 56 -2.89 -6.69 -3.63
N THR A 57 -1.81 -7.09 -4.29
CA THR A 57 -1.11 -8.35 -3.98
C THR A 57 0.33 -8.10 -3.57
N ILE A 58 0.87 -9.03 -2.78
CA ILE A 58 2.27 -9.06 -2.37
C ILE A 58 2.83 -10.46 -2.58
N ALA A 59 4.05 -10.53 -3.09
CA ALA A 59 4.91 -11.71 -2.97
C ALA A 59 6.13 -11.29 -2.16
N ILE A 60 6.46 -12.04 -1.12
CA ILE A 60 7.58 -11.77 -0.21
C ILE A 60 8.32 -13.06 0.08
N SER A 61 9.64 -12.99 0.09
CA SER A 61 10.52 -14.10 0.43
C SER A 61 11.60 -13.65 1.40
N LEU A 62 11.95 -14.54 2.33
CA LEU A 62 13.07 -14.39 3.25
C LEU A 62 14.16 -15.37 2.85
N ALA A 63 15.39 -14.89 2.82
CA ALA A 63 16.56 -15.70 2.48
C ALA A 63 17.63 -15.62 3.57
N MET A 64 18.51 -16.62 3.57
CA MET A 64 19.74 -16.64 4.37
C MET A 64 20.94 -16.96 3.46
N ASN A 65 22.15 -16.69 3.95
CA ASN A 65 23.42 -16.99 3.27
C ASN A 65 23.58 -16.26 1.91
N PRO A 66 23.94 -14.97 1.89
CA PRO A 66 23.98 -14.16 0.65
C PRO A 66 24.94 -14.69 -0.43
N ALA A 67 25.98 -15.44 -0.07
CA ALA A 67 26.90 -16.04 -1.05
C ALA A 67 26.28 -17.23 -1.80
N SER A 68 25.29 -17.89 -1.20
CA SER A 68 24.51 -18.96 -1.80
C SER A 68 23.11 -18.93 -1.18
N PRO A 69 22.24 -18.00 -1.63
CA PRO A 69 20.98 -17.72 -0.97
C PRO A 69 20.09 -18.96 -0.85
N VAL A 70 19.59 -19.19 0.36
CA VAL A 70 18.59 -20.21 0.66
C VAL A 70 17.31 -19.52 1.11
N GLN A 71 16.22 -19.72 0.39
CA GLN A 71 14.91 -19.23 0.81
C GLN A 71 14.42 -20.05 2.02
N VAL A 72 14.08 -19.36 3.11
CA VAL A 72 13.65 -19.98 4.37
C VAL A 72 12.16 -19.80 4.64
N ALA A 73 11.55 -18.76 4.05
CA ALA A 73 10.11 -18.52 4.13
C ALA A 73 9.65 -17.71 2.93
N SER A 74 8.37 -17.82 2.61
CA SER A 74 7.74 -16.98 1.60
C SER A 74 6.23 -16.89 1.80
N TYR A 75 5.65 -15.81 1.31
CA TYR A 75 4.22 -15.63 1.20
C TYR A 75 3.89 -14.98 -0.15
N ALA A 76 2.83 -15.42 -0.80
CA ALA A 76 2.30 -14.80 -2.00
C ALA A 76 0.77 -14.77 -1.90
N GLY A 77 0.18 -13.59 -1.99
CA GLY A 77 -1.27 -13.44 -1.86
C GLY A 77 -1.72 -11.99 -1.75
N THR A 78 -2.90 -11.81 -1.16
CA THR A 78 -3.51 -10.50 -0.97
C THR A 78 -2.75 -9.70 0.08
N LEU A 79 -2.31 -8.50 -0.29
CA LEU A 79 -1.83 -7.51 0.65
C LEU A 79 -3.01 -6.84 1.37
N CYS A 80 -3.93 -6.28 0.58
CA CYS A 80 -5.15 -5.65 1.07
C CYS A 80 -6.18 -5.50 -0.05
N THR A 81 -7.40 -5.09 0.30
CA THR A 81 -8.42 -4.67 -0.66
C THR A 81 -8.84 -3.24 -0.34
N VAL A 82 -8.60 -2.33 -1.27
CA VAL A 82 -9.04 -0.93 -1.18
C VAL A 82 -10.48 -0.85 -1.67
N LYS A 83 -11.37 -0.29 -0.85
CA LYS A 83 -12.77 -0.05 -1.25
C LYS A 83 -12.86 1.26 -2.02
N GLU A 84 -13.78 1.30 -2.96
CA GLU A 84 -14.16 2.55 -3.62
C GLU A 84 -14.74 3.53 -2.60
N ALA A 85 -14.38 4.81 -2.72
CA ALA A 85 -14.97 5.85 -1.89
C ALA A 85 -16.47 5.95 -2.22
N PRO A 86 -17.34 6.20 -1.23
CA PRO A 86 -18.75 6.47 -1.51
C PRO A 86 -18.87 7.70 -2.43
N PRO A 87 -19.89 7.73 -3.30
CA PRO A 87 -20.12 8.90 -4.16
C PRO A 87 -20.26 10.16 -3.31
N ALA A 88 -19.71 11.27 -3.81
CA ALA A 88 -19.79 12.55 -3.11
C ALA A 88 -21.26 12.95 -2.93
N GLU A 89 -21.66 13.19 -1.68
CA GLU A 89 -22.94 13.83 -1.38
C GLU A 89 -22.83 15.32 -1.73
N TYR A 90 -23.82 15.86 -2.44
CA TYR A 90 -23.89 17.29 -2.74
C TYR A 90 -25.27 17.83 -2.38
N THR A 91 -25.29 19.03 -1.79
CA THR A 91 -26.52 19.77 -1.51
C THR A 91 -26.66 20.88 -2.55
N LEU A 92 -27.77 20.87 -3.28
CA LEU A 92 -28.12 21.96 -4.19
C LEU A 92 -28.94 23.00 -3.42
N GLU A 93 -28.40 24.20 -3.23
CA GLU A 93 -29.19 25.34 -2.76
C GLU A 93 -29.94 25.94 -3.95
N VAL A 94 -31.27 25.91 -3.89
CA VAL A 94 -32.13 26.56 -4.88
C VAL A 94 -32.77 27.78 -4.24
N THR A 95 -32.41 28.96 -4.73
CA THR A 95 -33.10 30.21 -4.38
C THR A 95 -34.17 30.49 -5.42
N ILE A 96 -35.42 30.61 -4.99
CA ILE A 96 -36.55 31.02 -5.84
C ILE A 96 -36.85 32.47 -5.50
N GLU A 97 -36.63 33.39 -6.43
CA GLU A 97 -37.02 34.79 -6.25
C GLU A 97 -38.55 34.94 -6.38
N PRO A 98 -39.20 35.68 -5.46
CA PRO A 98 -40.63 35.95 -5.57
C PRO A 98 -40.91 36.85 -6.78
N PRO A 99 -42.05 36.64 -7.48
CA PRO A 99 -42.42 37.46 -8.63
C PRO A 99 -42.60 38.93 -8.22
N GLN A 100 -42.04 39.84 -9.01
CA GLN A 100 -42.20 41.28 -8.81
C GLN A 100 -43.61 41.70 -9.28
N TRP A 101 -44.49 42.03 -8.34
CA TRP A 101 -45.81 42.59 -8.68
C TRP A 101 -45.70 44.12 -8.80
N SER A 102 -45.81 44.65 -10.03
CA SER A 102 -45.95 46.09 -10.25
C SER A 102 -47.40 46.52 -10.01
N ASN A 103 -47.66 47.28 -8.95
CA ASN A 103 -48.95 47.91 -8.73
C ASN A 103 -49.16 49.07 -9.71
N SER A 104 -49.76 48.78 -10.87
CA SER A 104 -50.40 49.79 -11.70
C SER A 104 -51.91 49.70 -11.51
N TYR A 105 -52.44 50.42 -10.50
CA TYR A 105 -53.87 50.71 -10.45
C TYR A 105 -54.11 52.03 -11.20
N PRO A 106 -54.98 52.08 -12.23
CA PRO A 106 -55.43 53.34 -12.80
C PRO A 106 -56.45 54.01 -11.86
N GLU A 107 -56.33 55.35 -11.71
CA GLU A 107 -57.32 56.22 -11.05
C GLU A 107 -58.66 56.27 -11.81
#